data_AF-A0A1F8PYB9-F1
#
_entry.id   AF-A0A1F8PYB9-F1
#
_cell.length_a   1.000
_cell.length_b   1.000
_cell.length_c   1.000
_cell.angle_alpha   90.00
_cell.angle_beta   90.00
_cell.angle_gamma   90.00
#
_symmetry.space_group_name_H-M   'P 1'
#
loop_
_entity.id
_entity.type
_entity.pdbx_description
1 polymer ?
#
loop_
_entity_poly.entity_id
_entity_poly.type
_entity_poly.pdbx_seq_one_letter_code
_entity_poly.pdbx_strand_id
1 'polypeptide(L)'
;MAIEIEKSSCTGCSYCVLGCPTQAIRMVVEKDAWPDIDPGLCTECGDCLYLCPNNVFSAPWLEARPVELDEGYDAIVIGAGIGGLMTAAGLARAGKKVLVLEQLGFIGGKYTHLDYQGYAITTAAWTCPGPKSRIGRLCTRLGAPIEWVTIRDVTSRGEHWVLTRDGRRFGSTDEARKRWWAALKGWQRATGGSPICMTQA
;
A
#
# COMPACT_ATOMS: atom_id res chain seq x y z
N MET A 1 29.05 -10.76 -10.07
CA MET A 1 28.24 -10.47 -8.88
C MET A 1 26.97 -9.84 -9.39
N ALA A 2 25.86 -10.58 -9.41
CA ALA A 2 24.62 -10.07 -9.99
C ALA A 2 23.44 -10.81 -9.36
N ILE A 3 22.63 -10.06 -8.62
CA ILE A 3 21.23 -10.44 -8.39
C ILE A 3 20.60 -10.48 -9.79
N GLU A 4 20.06 -11.62 -10.18
CA GLU A 4 19.42 -11.81 -11.48
C GLU A 4 18.02 -11.19 -11.47
N ILE A 5 17.58 -10.68 -12.63
CA ILE A 5 16.32 -9.92 -12.77
C ILE A 5 15.52 -10.47 -13.96
N GLU A 6 14.37 -11.09 -13.68
CA GLU A 6 13.39 -11.51 -14.68
C GLU A 6 12.54 -10.32 -15.15
N LYS A 7 13.04 -9.62 -16.17
CA LYS A 7 12.44 -8.37 -16.66
C LYS A 7 11.01 -8.53 -17.17
N SER A 8 10.66 -9.67 -17.76
CA SER A 8 9.34 -9.86 -18.38
C SER A 8 8.19 -9.91 -17.36
N SER A 9 8.49 -10.28 -16.12
CA SER A 9 7.52 -10.34 -15.01
C SER A 9 7.47 -9.04 -14.19
N CYS A 10 8.29 -8.04 -14.53
CA CYS A 10 8.31 -6.78 -13.79
C CYS A 10 7.13 -5.89 -14.20
N THR A 11 6.38 -5.41 -13.21
CA THR A 11 5.26 -4.47 -13.44
C THR A 11 5.63 -3.01 -13.27
N GLY A 12 6.89 -2.69 -12.98
CA GLY A 12 7.34 -1.31 -12.73
C GLY A 12 6.82 -0.69 -11.42
N CYS A 13 6.31 -1.49 -10.48
CA CYS A 13 5.71 -0.98 -9.23
C CYS A 13 6.66 -0.22 -8.29
N SER A 14 7.97 -0.29 -8.55
CA SER A 14 9.02 0.45 -7.84
C SER A 14 9.18 0.13 -6.34
N TYR A 15 8.61 -0.96 -5.82
CA TYR A 15 8.80 -1.37 -4.42
C TYR A 15 10.27 -1.55 -4.06
N CYS A 16 11.04 -2.21 -4.94
CA CYS A 16 12.47 -2.41 -4.79
C CYS A 16 13.27 -1.10 -4.79
N VAL A 17 12.83 -0.08 -5.53
CA VAL A 17 13.45 1.25 -5.54
C VAL A 17 13.17 1.95 -4.22
N LEU A 18 11.90 1.96 -3.79
CA LEU A 18 11.45 2.64 -2.58
C LEU A 18 12.09 2.04 -1.31
N GLY A 19 12.21 0.72 -1.24
CA GLY A 19 12.77 0.05 -0.08
C GLY A 19 14.27 -0.25 -0.16
N CYS A 20 15.00 0.18 -1.20
CA CYS A 20 16.44 -0.05 -1.26
C CYS A 20 17.17 0.86 -0.26
N PRO A 21 17.84 0.31 0.77
CA PRO A 21 18.45 1.12 1.83
C PRO A 21 19.63 1.97 1.33
N THR A 22 20.32 1.52 0.28
CA THR A 22 21.48 2.22 -0.30
C THR A 22 21.14 2.98 -1.59
N GLN A 23 19.86 3.03 -1.98
CA GLN A 23 19.39 3.67 -3.21
C GLN A 23 20.11 3.16 -4.48
N ALA A 24 20.60 1.91 -4.44
CA ALA A 24 21.30 1.28 -5.56
C ALA A 24 20.39 0.92 -6.73
N ILE A 25 19.07 0.91 -6.54
CA ILE A 25 18.11 0.47 -7.56
C ILE A 25 17.41 1.67 -8.17
N ARG A 26 17.42 1.75 -9.50
CA ARG A 26 16.60 2.70 -10.27
C ARG A 26 15.60 1.95 -11.16
N MET A 27 14.52 2.63 -11.52
CA MET A 27 13.56 2.09 -12.48
C MET A 27 13.84 2.62 -13.87
N VAL A 28 14.11 1.70 -14.80
CA VAL A 28 14.14 2.00 -16.23
C VAL A 28 12.73 1.85 -16.76
N VAL A 29 12.22 2.90 -17.40
CA VAL A 29 10.86 2.95 -17.93
C VAL A 29 10.94 3.33 -19.40
N GLU A 30 10.60 2.38 -20.26
CA GLU A 30 10.50 2.54 -21.71
C GLU A 30 9.11 2.05 -22.16
N LYS A 31 9.05 1.21 -23.21
CA LYS A 31 7.82 0.47 -23.54
C LYS A 31 7.42 -0.50 -22.40
N ASP A 32 8.43 -1.09 -21.77
CA ASP A 32 8.32 -1.94 -20.58
C ASP A 32 9.07 -1.27 -19.41
N ALA A 33 8.97 -1.82 -18.20
CA ALA A 33 9.65 -1.29 -17.02
C ALA A 33 10.42 -2.38 -16.28
N TRP A 34 11.67 -2.10 -15.87
CA TRP A 34 12.50 -3.04 -15.11
C TRP A 34 13.48 -2.32 -14.16
N PRO A 35 13.88 -2.97 -13.05
CA PRO A 35 14.91 -2.45 -12.17
C PRO A 35 16.30 -2.58 -12.79
N ASP A 36 17.12 -1.56 -12.56
CA ASP A 36 18.55 -1.55 -12.86
C ASP A 36 19.31 -1.30 -11.55
N ILE A 37 20.29 -2.14 -11.24
CA ILE A 37 21.02 -2.14 -9.97
C ILE A 37 22.44 -1.59 -10.23
N ASP A 38 22.81 -0.53 -9.51
CA ASP A 38 24.18 -0.03 -9.47
C ASP A 38 25.06 -0.92 -8.59
N PRO A 39 26.04 -1.66 -9.16
CA PRO A 39 26.91 -2.53 -8.39
C PRO A 39 27.86 -1.77 -7.45
N GLY A 40 28.10 -0.48 -7.66
CA GLY A 40 28.93 0.35 -6.78
C GLY A 40 28.22 0.75 -5.49
N LEU A 41 26.89 0.70 -5.46
CA LEU A 41 26.06 1.05 -4.30
C LEU A 41 25.39 -0.17 -3.64
N CYS A 42 25.26 -1.28 -4.37
CA CYS A 42 24.61 -2.48 -3.87
C CYS A 42 25.46 -3.16 -2.79
N THR A 43 24.85 -3.41 -1.63
CA THR A 43 25.49 -4.11 -0.50
C THR A 43 25.09 -5.58 -0.40
N GLU A 44 24.32 -6.09 -1.37
CA GLU A 44 23.76 -7.44 -1.34
C GLU A 44 22.96 -7.74 -0.07
N CYS A 45 22.20 -6.77 0.45
CA CYS A 45 21.35 -6.99 1.63
C CYS A 45 20.18 -7.96 1.39
N GLY A 46 19.76 -8.13 0.13
CA GLY A 46 18.66 -9.03 -0.24
C GLY A 46 17.26 -8.42 -0.16
N ASP A 47 17.08 -7.17 0.30
CA ASP A 47 15.75 -6.56 0.48
C ASP A 47 14.89 -6.60 -0.80
N CYS A 48 15.50 -6.39 -1.96
CA CYS A 48 14.78 -6.42 -3.23
C CYS A 48 14.09 -7.77 -3.52
N LEU A 49 14.64 -8.89 -3.05
CA LEU A 49 14.01 -10.22 -3.17
C LEU A 49 12.69 -10.27 -2.40
N TYR A 50 12.62 -9.65 -1.22
CA TYR A 50 11.46 -9.71 -0.32
C TYR A 50 10.54 -8.49 -0.41
N LEU A 51 10.93 -7.45 -1.15
CA LEU A 51 10.06 -6.31 -1.48
C LEU A 51 9.28 -6.53 -2.76
N CYS A 52 9.73 -7.41 -3.65
CA CYS A 52 9.14 -7.55 -4.99
C CYS A 52 7.90 -8.46 -4.97
N PRO A 53 6.69 -7.94 -5.23
CA PRO A 53 5.49 -8.77 -5.26
C PRO A 53 5.43 -9.73 -6.44
N ASN A 54 6.26 -9.53 -7.48
CA ASN A 54 6.31 -10.37 -8.66
C ASN A 54 7.52 -11.33 -8.66
N ASN A 55 8.30 -11.39 -7.58
CA ASN A 55 9.46 -12.28 -7.42
C ASN A 55 10.43 -12.25 -8.62
N VAL A 56 10.73 -11.05 -9.14
CA VAL A 56 11.62 -10.92 -10.32
C VAL A 56 13.10 -11.03 -9.99
N PHE A 57 13.47 -10.98 -8.71
CA PHE A 57 14.87 -11.02 -8.27
C PHE A 57 15.24 -12.42 -7.81
N SER A 58 16.41 -12.92 -8.24
CA SER A 58 16.97 -14.20 -7.80
C SER A 58 18.44 -14.06 -7.42
N ALA A 59 18.78 -14.56 -6.24
CA ALA A 59 20.15 -14.63 -5.73
C ALA A 59 20.22 -15.73 -4.65
N PRO A 60 20.59 -16.97 -4.99
CA PRO A 60 20.52 -18.11 -4.06
C PRO A 60 21.29 -17.93 -2.75
N TRP A 61 22.33 -17.08 -2.73
CA TRP A 61 23.10 -16.76 -1.53
C TRP A 61 22.44 -15.74 -0.59
N LEU A 62 21.37 -15.07 -1.04
CA LEU A 62 20.57 -14.10 -0.28
C LEU A 62 19.17 -14.63 0.07
N GLU A 63 18.85 -15.85 -0.37
CA GLU A 63 17.59 -16.50 -0.02
C GLU A 63 17.56 -16.88 1.46
N ALA A 64 16.41 -16.65 2.09
CA ALA A 64 16.18 -16.92 3.48
C ALA A 64 16.19 -18.42 3.68
N ARG A 65 16.80 -18.86 4.78
CA ARG A 65 16.75 -20.26 5.15
C ARG A 65 15.29 -20.66 5.39
N PRO A 66 14.85 -21.82 4.89
CA PRO A 66 13.55 -22.36 5.23
C PRO A 66 13.37 -22.38 6.75
N VAL A 67 12.21 -21.91 7.21
CA VAL A 67 11.85 -21.97 8.63
C VAL A 67 11.38 -23.40 8.91
N GLU A 68 11.90 -24.01 9.98
CA GLU A 68 11.39 -25.28 10.48
C GLU A 68 9.94 -25.10 10.92
N LEU A 69 9.04 -25.89 10.33
CA LEU A 69 7.61 -25.84 10.61
C LEU A 69 7.24 -26.92 11.62
N ASP A 70 6.27 -26.62 12.48
CA ASP A 70 5.71 -27.63 13.38
C ASP A 70 4.98 -28.71 12.58
N GLU A 71 4.95 -29.93 13.12
CA GLU A 71 4.06 -30.97 12.63
C GLU A 71 2.59 -30.62 13.00
N GLY A 72 1.74 -30.51 11.96
CA GLY A 72 0.29 -30.35 12.10
C GLY A 72 -0.20 -28.90 12.20
N TYR A 73 -0.96 -28.49 11.18
CA TYR A 73 -1.78 -27.27 11.17
C TYR A 73 -3.21 -27.66 10.74
N ASP A 74 -4.22 -27.04 11.34
CA ASP A 74 -5.61 -27.20 10.89
C ASP A 74 -5.86 -26.49 9.55
N ALA A 75 -5.14 -25.39 9.30
CA ALA A 75 -5.25 -24.60 8.09
C ALA A 75 -3.95 -23.87 7.76
N ILE A 76 -3.69 -23.72 6.46
CA ILE A 76 -2.62 -22.88 5.92
C ILE A 76 -3.27 -21.74 5.13
N VAL A 77 -2.88 -20.51 5.45
CA VAL A 77 -3.32 -19.30 4.75
C VAL A 77 -2.13 -18.72 3.99
N ILE A 78 -2.28 -18.60 2.67
CA ILE A 78 -1.24 -18.05 1.79
C ILE A 78 -1.57 -16.58 1.50
N GLY A 79 -0.67 -15.68 1.88
CA GLY A 79 -0.76 -14.23 1.78
C GLY A 79 -1.20 -13.58 3.10
N ALA A 80 -0.38 -12.67 3.62
CA ALA A 80 -0.66 -11.85 4.80
C ALA A 80 -1.27 -10.48 4.45
N GLY A 81 -2.05 -10.42 3.38
CA GLY A 81 -2.92 -9.27 3.09
C GLY A 81 -4.12 -9.20 4.04
N ILE A 82 -4.95 -8.16 3.90
CA ILE A 82 -6.15 -7.96 4.73
C ILE A 82 -7.05 -9.20 4.80
N GLY A 83 -7.28 -9.88 3.67
CA GLY A 83 -8.14 -11.06 3.59
C GLY A 83 -7.52 -12.29 4.27
N GLY A 84 -6.22 -12.51 4.07
CA GLY A 84 -5.51 -13.63 4.69
C GLY A 84 -5.39 -13.46 6.20
N LEU A 85 -5.00 -12.28 6.68
CA LEU A 85 -4.91 -11.98 8.10
C LEU A 85 -6.27 -12.06 8.80
N MET A 86 -7.33 -11.56 8.17
CA MET A 86 -8.69 -11.68 8.72
C MET A 86 -9.17 -13.13 8.79
N THR A 87 -8.87 -13.93 7.75
CA THR A 87 -9.18 -15.36 7.72
C THR A 87 -8.42 -16.11 8.81
N ALA A 88 -7.12 -15.89 8.90
CA ALA A 88 -6.25 -16.52 9.90
C ALA A 88 -6.68 -16.16 11.32
N ALA A 89 -6.97 -14.89 11.60
CA ALA A 89 -7.46 -14.45 12.90
C ALA A 89 -8.82 -15.08 13.26
N GLY A 90 -9.72 -15.21 12.29
CA GLY A 90 -11.02 -15.86 12.47
C GLY A 90 -10.88 -17.35 12.82
N LEU A 91 -10.02 -18.07 12.09
CA LEU A 91 -9.73 -19.48 12.33
C LEU A 91 -9.03 -19.70 13.68
N ALA A 92 -8.03 -18.87 14.00
CA ALA A 92 -7.34 -18.93 15.30
C ALA A 92 -8.31 -18.69 16.46
N ARG A 93 -9.23 -17.72 16.33
CA ARG A 93 -10.29 -17.49 17.32
C ARG A 93 -11.28 -18.65 17.45
N ALA A 94 -11.47 -19.43 16.39
CA ALA A 94 -12.25 -20.67 16.41
C ALA A 94 -11.46 -21.88 16.97
N GLY A 95 -10.26 -21.66 17.55
CA GLY A 95 -9.44 -22.69 18.16
C GLY A 95 -8.62 -23.51 17.18
N LYS A 96 -8.42 -23.03 15.95
CA LYS A 96 -7.61 -23.72 14.92
C LYS A 96 -6.13 -23.30 15.02
N LYS A 97 -5.22 -24.26 14.83
CA LYS A 97 -3.79 -23.99 14.63
C LYS A 97 -3.55 -23.60 13.17
N VAL A 98 -3.24 -22.33 12.94
CA VAL A 98 -3.15 -21.75 11.59
C VAL A 98 -1.71 -21.34 11.28
N LEU A 99 -1.22 -21.75 10.10
CA LEU A 99 0.02 -21.23 9.51
C LEU A 99 -0.32 -20.12 8.52
N VAL A 100 0.34 -18.96 8.61
CA VAL A 100 0.25 -17.90 7.59
C VAL A 100 1.58 -17.82 6.87
N LEU A 101 1.55 -17.90 5.54
CA LEU A 101 2.72 -17.78 4.68
C LEU A 101 2.64 -16.47 3.91
N GLU A 102 3.71 -15.68 3.92
CA GLU A 102 3.84 -14.44 3.17
C GLU A 102 5.18 -14.47 2.43
N GLN A 103 5.16 -14.03 1.16
CA GLN A 103 6.37 -13.98 0.33
C GLN A 103 7.17 -12.69 0.58
N LEU A 104 6.47 -11.60 0.95
CA LEU A 104 7.10 -10.32 1.21
C LEU A 104 7.75 -10.29 2.60
N GLY A 105 8.76 -9.45 2.75
CA GLY A 105 9.42 -9.19 4.04
C GLY A 105 8.55 -8.43 5.05
N PHE A 106 7.30 -8.14 4.70
CA PHE A 106 6.33 -7.39 5.49
C PHE A 106 4.91 -7.89 5.24
N ILE A 107 4.01 -7.63 6.19
CA ILE A 107 2.59 -8.00 6.11
C ILE A 107 1.71 -6.83 5.64
N GLY A 108 0.44 -7.12 5.38
CA GLY A 108 -0.57 -6.13 4.99
C GLY A 108 -0.84 -6.08 3.48
N GLY A 109 0.04 -6.65 2.66
CA GLY A 109 -0.11 -6.69 1.21
C GLY A 109 -0.29 -5.30 0.61
N LYS A 110 -1.43 -5.03 -0.02
CA LYS A 110 -1.75 -3.70 -0.60
C LYS A 110 -2.25 -2.67 0.43
N TYR A 111 -2.51 -3.08 1.67
CA TYR A 111 -2.99 -2.23 2.76
C TYR A 111 -1.86 -1.72 3.66
N THR A 112 -0.61 -1.73 3.16
CA THR A 112 0.56 -1.24 3.89
C THR A 112 1.17 0.00 3.23
N HIS A 113 2.23 0.52 3.81
CA HIS A 113 3.05 1.59 3.25
C HIS A 113 4.53 1.18 3.25
N LEU A 114 5.29 1.77 2.33
CA LEU A 114 6.75 1.75 2.34
C LEU A 114 7.21 3.14 2.75
N ASP A 115 8.18 3.20 3.66
CA ASP A 115 8.80 4.46 4.04
C ASP A 115 9.82 4.86 2.98
N TYR A 116 9.70 6.09 2.48
CA TYR A 116 10.62 6.65 1.50
C TYR A 116 10.89 8.12 1.80
N GLN A 117 12.13 8.45 2.13
CA GLN A 117 12.56 9.83 2.43
C GLN A 117 11.71 10.53 3.52
N GLY A 118 11.26 9.77 4.52
CA GLY A 118 10.41 10.29 5.60
C GLY A 118 8.92 10.38 5.24
N TYR A 119 8.51 9.89 4.07
CA TYR A 119 7.12 9.82 3.64
C TYR A 119 6.63 8.37 3.60
N ALA A 120 5.42 8.13 4.11
CA ALA A 120 4.73 6.85 3.98
C ALA A 120 4.07 6.75 2.59
N ILE A 121 4.64 5.93 1.70
CA ILE A 121 4.10 5.68 0.36
C ILE A 121 3.19 4.47 0.40
N THR A 122 1.88 4.68 0.19
CA THR A 122 0.91 3.57 0.17
C THR A 122 1.19 2.59 -0.97
N THR A 123 1.02 1.31 -0.68
CA THR A 123 1.29 0.19 -1.59
C THR A 123 0.16 -0.12 -2.58
N ALA A 124 -1.03 0.46 -2.40
CA ALA A 124 -2.07 0.72 -3.41
C ALA A 124 -3.41 1.01 -2.73
N ALA A 125 -3.80 0.16 -1.78
CA ALA A 125 -5.15 0.16 -1.23
C ALA A 125 -5.23 1.06 -0.01
N TRP A 126 -6.15 2.02 -0.08
CA TRP A 126 -6.58 2.82 1.05
C TRP A 126 -8.08 2.59 1.28
N THR A 127 -8.48 2.39 2.52
CA THR A 127 -9.89 2.25 2.89
C THR A 127 -10.12 3.02 4.19
N CYS A 128 -11.26 3.69 4.30
CA CYS A 128 -11.72 4.35 5.52
C CYS A 128 -12.87 3.53 6.14
N PRO A 129 -12.59 2.35 6.74
CA PRO A 129 -13.64 1.57 7.38
C PRO A 129 -14.11 2.30 8.66
N GLY A 130 -15.42 2.35 8.87
CA GLY A 130 -15.98 2.73 10.17
C GLY A 130 -16.20 1.52 11.07
N PRO A 131 -16.44 1.71 12.38
CA PRO A 131 -16.72 0.61 13.32
C PRO A 131 -17.95 -0.21 12.92
N LYS A 132 -18.93 0.42 12.27
CA LYS A 132 -20.14 -0.25 11.76
C LYS A 132 -19.97 -0.88 10.38
N SER A 133 -18.82 -0.78 9.72
CA SER A 133 -18.57 -1.42 8.42
C SER A 133 -18.43 -2.94 8.55
N ARG A 134 -18.39 -3.68 7.42
CA ARG A 134 -18.15 -5.14 7.46
C ARG A 134 -16.81 -5.47 8.11
N ILE A 135 -15.77 -4.72 7.72
CA ILE A 135 -14.41 -4.81 8.28
C ILE A 135 -14.45 -4.45 9.77
N GLY A 136 -15.07 -3.33 10.14
CA GLY A 136 -15.13 -2.90 11.54
C GLY A 136 -15.83 -3.90 12.46
N ARG A 137 -16.98 -4.42 12.04
CA ARG A 137 -17.67 -5.48 12.79
C ARG A 137 -16.84 -6.75 12.92
N LEU A 138 -16.10 -7.12 11.88
CA LEU A 138 -15.19 -8.27 11.92
C LEU A 138 -14.06 -8.01 12.92
N CYS A 139 -13.38 -6.87 12.85
CA CYS A 139 -12.34 -6.49 13.79
C CYS A 139 -12.84 -6.51 15.25
N THR A 140 -14.04 -5.99 15.52
CA THR A 140 -14.67 -6.07 16.85
C THR A 140 -14.90 -7.52 17.27
N ARG A 141 -15.43 -8.37 16.39
CA ARG A 141 -15.64 -9.81 16.68
C ARG A 141 -14.33 -10.54 16.93
N LEU A 142 -13.25 -10.15 16.25
CA LEU A 142 -11.92 -10.70 16.46
C LEU A 142 -11.27 -10.19 17.75
N GLY A 143 -11.78 -9.12 18.37
CA GLY A 143 -11.18 -8.49 19.54
C GLY A 143 -9.96 -7.63 19.21
N ALA A 144 -9.85 -7.16 17.96
CA ALA A 144 -8.74 -6.30 17.55
C ALA A 144 -8.81 -4.94 18.27
N PRO A 145 -7.73 -4.47 18.91
CA PRO A 145 -7.71 -3.21 19.65
C PRO A 145 -7.60 -2.02 18.69
N ILE A 146 -8.71 -1.66 18.05
CA ILE A 146 -8.77 -0.56 17.08
C ILE A 146 -9.41 0.68 17.72
N GLU A 147 -8.66 1.77 17.78
CA GLU A 147 -9.20 3.10 18.01
C GLU A 147 -9.77 3.65 16.70
N TRP A 148 -11.06 3.97 16.68
CA TRP A 148 -11.76 4.42 15.48
C TRP A 148 -11.73 5.93 15.36
N VAL A 149 -10.84 6.44 14.52
CA VAL A 149 -10.86 7.85 14.10
C VAL A 149 -11.80 7.99 12.90
N THR A 150 -12.77 8.89 13.01
CA THR A 150 -13.75 9.13 11.92
C THR A 150 -13.43 10.41 11.18
N ILE A 151 -13.92 10.59 9.95
CA ILE A 151 -13.74 11.84 9.19
C ILE A 151 -14.33 13.09 9.88
N ARG A 152 -15.15 12.89 10.91
CA ARG A 152 -15.71 13.98 11.74
C ARG A 152 -14.82 14.31 12.93
N ASP A 153 -13.72 13.59 13.12
CA ASP A 153 -12.69 13.89 14.10
C ASP A 153 -11.81 15.03 13.58
N VAL A 154 -12.29 16.25 13.83
CA VAL A 154 -11.68 17.51 13.42
C VAL A 154 -10.51 17.93 14.33
N THR A 155 -10.11 17.09 15.28
CA THR A 155 -8.99 17.38 16.17
C THR A 155 -7.62 17.14 15.51
N SER A 156 -7.58 16.42 14.38
CA SER A 156 -6.35 16.21 13.62
C SER A 156 -5.80 17.52 13.04
N ARG A 157 -4.75 18.05 13.67
CA ARG A 157 -3.98 19.21 13.18
C ARG A 157 -2.85 18.72 12.29
N GLY A 158 -3.16 18.20 11.11
CA GLY A 158 -2.16 17.86 10.10
C GLY A 158 -1.76 19.07 9.27
N GLU A 159 -0.47 19.21 8.95
CA GLU A 159 -0.02 20.04 7.82
C GLU A 159 -0.40 19.33 6.51
N HIS A 160 -1.56 19.66 5.97
CA HIS A 160 -2.05 19.06 4.73
C HIS A 160 -2.18 20.13 3.66
N TRP A 161 -1.72 19.78 2.46
CA TRP A 161 -1.69 20.69 1.33
C TRP A 161 -2.26 19.97 0.12
N VAL A 162 -3.24 20.57 -0.54
CA VAL A 162 -3.66 20.12 -1.88
C VAL A 162 -2.86 20.91 -2.89
N LEU A 163 -1.96 20.25 -3.62
CA LEU A 163 -1.26 20.84 -4.75
C LEU A 163 -1.94 20.41 -6.04
N THR A 164 -2.37 21.37 -6.84
CA THR A 164 -2.95 21.10 -8.16
C THR A 164 -1.87 21.05 -9.24
N ARG A 165 -2.20 20.46 -10.39
CA ARG A 165 -1.30 20.42 -11.56
C ARG A 165 -0.85 21.81 -12.03
N ASP A 166 -1.66 22.84 -11.85
CA ASP A 166 -1.34 24.24 -12.16
C ASP A 166 -0.61 24.96 -11.01
N GLY A 167 -0.12 24.22 -10.00
CA GLY A 167 0.73 24.75 -8.92
C GLY A 167 0.00 25.47 -7.81
N ARG A 168 -1.34 25.46 -7.77
CA ARG A 168 -2.10 26.06 -6.67
C ARG A 168 -2.01 25.18 -5.44
N ARG A 169 -1.81 25.80 -4.28
CA ARG A 169 -1.74 25.15 -2.98
C ARG A 169 -2.94 25.56 -2.14
N PHE A 170 -3.65 24.60 -1.58
CA PHE A 170 -4.72 24.82 -0.60
C PHE A 170 -4.32 24.22 0.74
N GLY A 171 -4.69 24.86 1.85
CA GLY A 171 -4.42 24.37 3.20
C GLY A 171 -5.35 23.25 3.65
N SER A 172 -6.37 22.90 2.84
CA SER A 172 -7.21 21.72 3.06
C SER A 172 -7.96 21.27 1.80
N THR A 173 -8.43 20.02 1.80
CA THR A 173 -9.37 19.52 0.78
C THR A 173 -10.71 20.24 0.82
N ASP A 174 -11.14 20.72 1.99
CA ASP A 174 -12.38 21.49 2.14
C ASP A 174 -12.27 22.89 1.52
N GLU A 175 -11.13 23.56 1.68
CA GLU A 175 -10.82 24.83 1.03
C GLU A 175 -10.76 24.67 -0.49
N ALA A 176 -10.03 23.65 -0.98
CA ALA A 176 -9.96 23.31 -2.39
C ALA A 176 -11.37 23.04 -2.96
N ARG A 177 -12.18 22.20 -2.27
CA ARG A 177 -13.55 21.88 -2.65
C ARG A 177 -14.43 23.12 -2.70
N LYS A 178 -14.39 23.99 -1.68
CA LYS A 178 -15.18 25.25 -1.66
C LYS A 178 -14.83 26.14 -2.85
N ARG A 179 -13.54 26.30 -3.16
CA ARG A 179 -13.08 27.14 -4.27
C ARG A 179 -13.49 26.56 -5.62
N TRP A 180 -13.36 25.26 -5.82
CA TRP A 180 -13.79 24.59 -7.05
C TRP A 180 -15.31 24.56 -7.21
N TRP A 181 -16.05 24.33 -6.12
CA TRP A 181 -17.51 24.38 -6.13
C TRP A 181 -18.02 25.78 -6.48
N ALA A 182 -17.37 26.84 -5.97
CA ALA A 182 -17.66 28.22 -6.35
C ALA A 182 -17.33 28.50 -7.82
N ALA A 183 -16.20 28.00 -8.33
CA ALA A 183 -15.81 28.11 -9.73
C ALA A 183 -16.78 27.37 -10.66
N LEU A 184 -17.20 26.15 -10.29
CA LEU A 184 -18.18 25.34 -11.01
C LEU A 184 -19.55 26.01 -11.05
N LYS A 185 -20.02 26.59 -9.94
CA LYS A 185 -21.27 27.38 -9.91
C LYS A 185 -21.18 28.63 -10.77
N GLY A 186 -20.04 29.31 -10.77
CA GLY A 186 -19.79 30.48 -11.62
C GLY A 186 -19.79 30.10 -13.10
N TRP A 187 -19.18 28.97 -13.44
CA TRP A 187 -19.14 28.44 -14.80
C TRP A 187 -20.54 28.00 -15.29
N GLN A 188 -21.30 27.26 -14.47
CA GLN A 188 -22.68 26.86 -14.76
C GLN A 188 -23.62 28.04 -15.02
N ARG A 189 -23.42 29.17 -14.30
CA ARG A 189 -24.20 30.40 -14.52
C ARG A 189 -23.82 31.12 -15.81
N ALA A 190 -22.55 31.02 -16.24
CA ALA A 190 -22.05 31.68 -17.44
C ALA A 190 -22.34 30.91 -18.73
N THR A 191 -22.47 29.58 -18.68
CA THR A 191 -22.63 28.72 -19.87
C THR A 191 -24.03 28.15 -20.07
N GLY A 192 -25.02 28.50 -19.23
CA GLY A 192 -26.42 28.09 -19.42
C GLY A 192 -26.71 26.60 -19.17
N GLY A 193 -25.80 25.86 -18.53
CA GLY A 193 -25.96 24.44 -18.20
C GLY A 193 -24.63 23.69 -18.13
N SER A 194 -24.58 22.61 -17.36
CA SER A 194 -23.46 21.65 -17.30
C SER A 194 -23.91 20.28 -17.82
N PRO A 195 -23.08 19.53 -18.57
CA PRO A 195 -23.38 18.15 -18.99
C PRO A 195 -23.36 17.15 -17.82
N ILE A 196 -22.88 17.54 -16.64
CA ILE A 196 -22.83 16.68 -15.45
C ILE A 196 -23.74 17.28 -14.38
N CYS A 197 -24.84 16.59 -14.08
CA CYS A 197 -25.71 16.86 -12.96
C CYS A 197 -25.15 16.13 -11.73
N MET A 198 -24.45 16.86 -10.84
CA MET A 198 -24.07 16.34 -9.53
C MET A 198 -25.08 16.82 -8.50
N THR A 199 -26.03 15.97 -8.14
CA THR A 199 -26.92 16.19 -7.00
C THR A 199 -26.36 15.46 -5.78
N GLN A 200 -26.38 16.10 -4.61
CA GLN A 200 -26.20 15.38 -3.35
C GLN A 200 -27.47 14.58 -3.09
N ALA A 201 -27.33 13.28 -2.80
CA ALA A 201 -28.38 12.45 -2.24
C ALA A 201 -28.32 12.49 -0.71
#